data_AF-A0A2E4QZR9-F1
#
_entry.id   AF-A0A2E4QZR9-F1
#
_cell.length_a   1.000
_cell.length_b   1.000
_cell.length_c   1.000
_cell.angle_alpha   90.00
_cell.angle_beta   90.00
_cell.angle_gamma   90.00
#
_symmetry.space_group_name_H-M   'P 1'
#
loop_
_entity.id
_entity.type
_entity.pdbx_description
1 polymer ?
#
loop_
_entity_poly.entity_id
_entity_poly.type
_entity_poly.pdbx_seq_one_letter_code
_entity_poly.pdbx_strand_id
1 'polypeptide(L)'
;MPIAATDDVFLEYGKAMFEAQSVEQSIENFAWAMLKARGEGSRSKRDWLEGQTVGAIWRLVEPECREHDEVWTGNIKVFVRLRNYVAHHFFLDAAEMVNNPELAGQALTYLRDFETACAISNYHLRLLIDAIGLNLAARFPISVEHSLAKQRGIDADTVLTFRSFKANA
;
A
#
# COMPACT_ATOMS: atom_id res chain seq x y z
N MET A 1 -0.93 23.99 24.74
CA MET A 1 -0.21 22.85 24.12
C MET A 1 -0.06 23.15 22.64
N PRO A 2 1.04 22.80 21.96
CA PRO A 2 1.24 23.21 20.59
C PRO A 2 0.29 22.42 19.68
N ILE A 3 -0.75 23.10 19.22
CA ILE A 3 -1.74 22.61 18.25
C ILE A 3 -1.05 22.13 16.96
N ALA A 4 0.11 22.72 16.63
CA ALA A 4 0.89 22.43 15.42
C ALA A 4 1.33 20.95 15.26
N ALA A 5 1.74 20.26 16.34
CA ALA A 5 2.22 18.88 16.23
C ALA A 5 1.09 17.88 15.88
N THR A 6 -0.12 18.19 16.33
CA THR A 6 -1.33 17.39 16.04
C THR A 6 -1.81 17.64 14.61
N ASP A 7 -1.80 18.90 14.16
CA ASP A 7 -2.15 19.26 12.79
C ASP A 7 -1.20 18.60 11.76
N ASP A 8 0.08 18.53 12.07
CA ASP A 8 1.08 17.84 11.23
C ASP A 8 0.77 16.33 11.10
N VAL A 9 0.32 15.67 12.17
CA VAL A 9 -0.07 14.25 12.14
C VAL A 9 -1.28 14.03 11.22
N PHE A 10 -2.30 14.87 11.33
CA PHE A 10 -3.47 14.78 10.46
C PHE A 10 -3.13 15.05 8.99
N LEU A 11 -2.25 16.03 8.74
CA LEU A 11 -1.77 16.33 7.39
C LEU A 11 -1.02 15.15 6.79
N GLU A 12 -0.06 14.58 7.53
CA GLU A 12 0.70 13.43 7.05
C GLU A 12 -0.16 12.17 6.91
N TYR A 13 -1.16 11.99 7.77
CA TYR A 13 -2.15 10.93 7.62
C TYR A 13 -2.89 11.06 6.29
N GLY A 14 -3.39 12.27 5.97
CA GLY A 14 -4.09 12.53 4.71
C GLY A 14 -3.24 12.20 3.49
N LYS A 15 -1.95 12.59 3.49
CA LYS A 15 -1.00 12.26 2.42
C LYS A 15 -0.76 10.76 2.32
N ALA A 16 -0.47 10.10 3.44
CA ALA A 16 -0.17 8.67 3.45
C ALA A 16 -1.38 7.83 2.99
N MET A 17 -2.60 8.23 3.37
CA MET A 17 -3.84 7.59 2.90
C MET A 17 -4.10 7.83 1.41
N PHE A 18 -3.76 9.01 0.89
CA PHE A 18 -3.85 9.27 -0.55
C PHE A 18 -2.91 8.36 -1.35
N GLU A 19 -1.67 8.20 -0.90
CA GLU A 19 -0.72 7.26 -1.51
C GLU A 19 -1.20 5.81 -1.39
N ALA A 20 -1.74 5.41 -0.23
CA ALA A 20 -2.32 4.08 -0.04
C ALA A 20 -3.48 3.80 -0.99
N GLN A 21 -4.38 4.79 -1.18
CA GLN A 21 -5.48 4.68 -2.11
C GLN A 21 -5.01 4.47 -3.55
N SER A 22 -3.90 5.12 -3.96
CA SER A 22 -3.29 4.88 -5.27
C SER A 22 -2.82 3.43 -5.43
N VAL A 23 -2.19 2.85 -4.40
CA VAL A 23 -1.76 1.44 -4.43
C VAL A 23 -2.95 0.50 -4.46
N GLU A 24 -4.00 0.77 -3.66
CA GLU A 24 -5.25 -0.01 -3.65
C GLU A 24 -5.91 -0.07 -5.03
N GLN A 25 -6.00 1.07 -5.71
CA GLN A 25 -6.53 1.14 -7.06
C GLN A 25 -5.68 0.37 -8.07
N SER A 26 -4.35 0.41 -7.93
CA SER A 26 -3.45 -0.41 -8.76
C SER A 26 -3.67 -1.91 -8.53
N ILE A 27 -3.87 -2.35 -7.29
CA ILE A 27 -4.18 -3.75 -6.94
C ILE A 27 -5.51 -4.17 -7.58
N GLU A 28 -6.54 -3.33 -7.49
CA GLU A 28 -7.85 -3.59 -8.10
C GLU A 28 -7.77 -3.70 -9.62
N ASN A 29 -7.09 -2.75 -10.28
CA ASN A 29 -6.89 -2.77 -11.72
C ASN A 29 -6.10 -3.99 -12.19
N PHE A 30 -5.08 -4.37 -11.42
CA PHE A 30 -4.30 -5.56 -11.67
C PHE A 30 -5.15 -6.83 -11.55
N ALA A 31 -5.91 -6.98 -10.46
CA ALA A 31 -6.81 -8.12 -10.29
C ALA A 31 -7.87 -8.21 -11.40
N TRP A 32 -8.40 -7.06 -11.83
CA TRP A 32 -9.32 -7.01 -12.97
C TRP A 32 -8.65 -7.46 -14.28
N ALA A 33 -7.40 -7.06 -14.54
CA ALA A 33 -6.67 -7.52 -15.71
C ALA A 33 -6.37 -9.02 -15.68
N MET A 34 -6.02 -9.57 -14.51
CA MET A 34 -5.84 -11.01 -14.31
C MET A 34 -7.13 -11.77 -14.65
N LEU A 35 -8.29 -11.32 -14.16
CA LEU A 35 -9.58 -11.95 -14.50
C LEU A 35 -9.87 -11.85 -16.00
N LYS A 36 -9.61 -10.72 -16.65
CA LYS A 36 -9.77 -10.60 -18.10
C LYS A 36 -8.87 -11.56 -18.86
N ALA A 37 -7.61 -11.70 -18.45
CA ALA A 37 -6.64 -12.60 -19.07
C ALA A 37 -7.08 -14.07 -18.97
N ARG A 38 -7.74 -14.45 -17.87
CA ARG A 38 -8.34 -15.79 -17.67
C ARG A 38 -9.65 -16.00 -18.45
N GLY A 39 -10.11 -15.02 -19.22
CA GLY A 39 -11.41 -15.09 -19.92
C GLY A 39 -12.62 -14.90 -19.00
N GLU A 40 -12.39 -14.44 -17.77
CA GLU A 40 -13.40 -14.24 -16.74
C GLU A 40 -13.93 -12.79 -16.68
N GLY A 41 -13.56 -11.95 -17.65
CA GLY A 41 -13.97 -10.55 -17.68
C GLY A 41 -15.48 -10.39 -17.90
N SER A 42 -16.22 -9.99 -16.87
CA SER A 42 -17.63 -9.60 -16.99
C SER A 42 -17.95 -8.35 -16.16
N ARG A 43 -19.01 -7.62 -16.53
CA ARG A 43 -19.47 -6.46 -15.76
C ARG A 43 -19.83 -6.83 -14.33
N SER A 44 -20.53 -7.94 -14.13
CA SER A 44 -20.88 -8.43 -12.79
C SER A 44 -19.65 -8.75 -11.93
N LYS A 45 -18.58 -9.31 -12.52
CA LYS A 45 -17.32 -9.57 -11.80
C LYS A 45 -16.56 -8.28 -11.49
N ARG A 46 -16.63 -7.28 -12.38
CA ARG A 46 -16.08 -5.94 -12.13
C ARG A 46 -16.81 -5.25 -10.96
N ASP A 47 -18.14 -5.23 -10.99
CA ASP A 47 -18.97 -4.65 -9.94
C ASP A 47 -18.73 -5.35 -8.59
N TRP A 48 -18.56 -6.69 -8.61
CA TRP A 48 -18.22 -7.46 -7.42
C TRP A 48 -16.85 -7.06 -6.85
N LEU A 49 -15.81 -6.91 -7.69
CA LEU A 49 -14.47 -6.48 -7.27
C LEU A 49 -14.51 -5.10 -6.63
N GLU A 50 -15.21 -4.14 -7.23
CA GLU A 50 -15.36 -2.76 -6.71
C GLU A 50 -16.02 -2.74 -5.33
N GLY A 51 -16.84 -3.74 -5.00
CA GLY A 51 -17.45 -3.92 -3.67
C GLY A 51 -16.57 -4.65 -2.63
N GLN A 52 -15.36 -5.08 -2.99
CA GLN A 52 -14.49 -5.85 -2.09
C GLN A 52 -13.45 -4.99 -1.36
N THR A 53 -12.98 -5.47 -0.22
CA THR A 53 -11.79 -4.91 0.44
C THR A 53 -10.52 -5.24 -0.36
N VAL A 54 -9.51 -4.37 -0.31
CA VAL A 54 -8.21 -4.61 -0.97
C VAL A 54 -7.58 -5.97 -0.59
N GLY A 55 -7.75 -6.41 0.66
CA GLY A 55 -7.25 -7.71 1.10
C GLY A 55 -8.06 -8.91 0.58
N ALA A 56 -9.34 -8.73 0.29
CA ALA A 56 -10.12 -9.75 -0.43
C ALA A 56 -9.70 -9.80 -1.92
N ILE A 57 -9.51 -8.65 -2.55
CA ILE A 57 -9.02 -8.54 -3.94
C ILE A 57 -7.65 -9.20 -4.09
N TRP A 58 -6.68 -8.84 -3.24
CA TRP A 58 -5.33 -9.37 -3.31
C TRP A 58 -5.27 -10.89 -3.20
N ARG A 59 -6.06 -11.49 -2.30
CA ARG A 59 -6.12 -12.96 -2.13
C ARG A 59 -6.53 -13.72 -3.39
N LEU A 60 -7.23 -13.09 -4.33
CA LEU A 60 -7.64 -13.72 -5.60
C LEU A 60 -6.47 -13.91 -6.57
N VAL A 61 -5.48 -13.03 -6.51
CA VAL A 61 -4.33 -13.01 -7.42
C VAL A 61 -3.02 -13.41 -6.76
N GLU A 62 -2.95 -13.36 -5.43
CA GLU A 62 -1.77 -13.72 -4.63
C GLU A 62 -1.16 -15.09 -5.02
N PRO A 63 -1.93 -16.17 -5.24
CA PRO A 63 -1.35 -17.46 -5.59
C PRO A 63 -0.52 -17.42 -6.88
N GLU A 64 -1.06 -16.79 -7.94
CA GLU A 64 -0.36 -16.67 -9.23
C GLU A 64 0.83 -15.72 -9.11
N CYS A 65 0.70 -14.60 -8.39
CA CYS A 65 1.82 -13.68 -8.17
C CYS A 65 2.99 -14.36 -7.44
N ARG A 66 2.69 -15.24 -6.47
CA ARG A 66 3.71 -15.96 -5.71
C ARG A 66 4.52 -16.93 -6.58
N GLU A 67 3.95 -17.44 -7.67
CA GLU A 67 4.68 -18.28 -8.62
C GLU A 67 5.74 -17.48 -9.40
N HIS A 68 5.56 -16.16 -9.52
CA HIS A 68 6.52 -15.26 -10.17
C HIS A 68 7.60 -14.77 -9.19
N ASP A 69 7.19 -14.20 -8.06
CA ASP A 69 8.12 -13.73 -7.04
C ASP A 69 7.49 -13.67 -5.65
N GLU A 70 8.07 -14.40 -4.69
CA GLU A 70 7.57 -14.47 -3.32
C GLU A 70 7.82 -13.17 -2.52
N VAL A 71 8.95 -12.49 -2.76
CA VAL A 71 9.32 -11.25 -2.06
C VAL A 71 8.36 -10.13 -2.46
N TRP A 72 8.16 -9.96 -3.77
CA TRP A 72 7.30 -8.90 -4.30
C TRP A 72 5.86 -9.10 -3.86
N THR A 73 5.38 -10.35 -3.95
CA THR A 73 4.07 -10.75 -3.45
C THR A 73 3.93 -10.52 -1.94
N GLY A 74 4.97 -10.84 -1.18
CA GLY A 74 5.06 -10.60 0.26
C GLY A 74 4.95 -9.12 0.61
N ASN A 75 5.60 -8.25 -0.14
CA ASN A 75 5.54 -6.80 0.05
C ASN A 75 4.13 -6.24 -0.14
N ILE A 76 3.37 -6.70 -1.14
CA ILE A 76 1.98 -6.26 -1.32
C ILE A 76 1.10 -6.72 -0.16
N LYS A 77 1.31 -7.96 0.30
CA LYS A 77 0.59 -8.51 1.45
C LYS A 77 0.87 -7.73 2.74
N VAL A 78 2.12 -7.34 2.96
CA VAL A 78 2.50 -6.50 4.11
C VAL A 78 1.86 -5.12 4.01
N PHE A 79 1.83 -4.50 2.83
CA PHE A 79 1.10 -3.24 2.62
C PHE A 79 -0.38 -3.35 2.93
N VAL A 80 -1.07 -4.38 2.44
CA VAL A 80 -2.50 -4.61 2.75
C VAL A 80 -2.72 -4.66 4.27
N ARG A 81 -1.81 -5.31 5.00
CA ARG A 81 -1.86 -5.40 6.47
C ARG A 81 -1.62 -4.03 7.13
N LEU A 82 -0.61 -3.28 6.68
CA LEU A 82 -0.30 -1.94 7.17
C LEU A 82 -1.47 -0.98 6.94
N ARG A 83 -2.02 -0.96 5.72
CA ARG A 83 -3.18 -0.14 5.34
C ARG A 83 -4.37 -0.40 6.25
N ASN A 84 -4.74 -1.67 6.45
CA ASN A 84 -5.86 -2.01 7.31
C ASN A 84 -5.60 -1.60 8.77
N TYR A 85 -4.35 -1.73 9.23
CA TYR A 85 -3.97 -1.27 10.56
C TYR A 85 -4.11 0.26 10.70
N VAL A 86 -3.60 1.03 9.72
CA VAL A 86 -3.70 2.49 9.70
C VAL A 86 -5.17 2.95 9.63
N ALA A 87 -6.00 2.28 8.83
CA ALA A 87 -7.41 2.64 8.69
C ALA A 87 -8.25 2.36 9.95
N HIS A 88 -7.91 1.34 10.75
CA HIS A 88 -8.76 0.87 11.85
C HIS A 88 -8.21 1.13 13.25
N HIS A 89 -6.89 1.13 13.42
CA HIS A 89 -6.27 1.15 14.74
C HIS A 89 -5.52 2.44 15.02
N PHE A 90 -4.88 3.04 14.01
CA PHE A 90 -4.06 4.23 14.20
C PHE A 90 -4.80 5.39 14.89
N PHE A 91 -6.09 5.61 14.57
CA PHE A 91 -6.87 6.67 15.22
C PHE A 91 -7.33 6.36 16.65
N LEU A 92 -7.60 5.09 16.95
CA LEU A 92 -7.92 4.67 18.32
C LEU A 92 -6.69 4.90 19.22
N ASP A 93 -5.50 4.63 18.69
CA ASP A 93 -4.22 4.91 19.34
C ASP A 93 -3.87 6.43 19.30
N ALA A 94 -4.43 7.21 18.36
CA ALA A 94 -4.17 8.64 18.20
C ALA A 94 -4.95 9.57 19.13
N ALA A 95 -6.07 9.12 19.71
CA ALA A 95 -6.79 9.90 20.72
C ALA A 95 -5.90 10.22 21.93
N GLU A 96 -4.91 9.36 22.22
CA GLU A 96 -3.90 9.56 23.26
C GLU A 96 -2.80 10.56 22.85
N MET A 97 -2.57 10.77 21.54
CA MET A 97 -1.52 11.65 21.01
C MET A 97 -1.81 13.14 21.21
N VAL A 98 -3.09 13.53 21.30
CA VAL A 98 -3.52 14.95 21.43
C VAL A 98 -2.89 15.64 22.65
N ASN A 99 -2.56 14.86 23.69
CA ASN A 99 -2.00 15.36 24.94
C ASN A 99 -0.53 14.99 25.15
N ASN A 100 0.13 14.33 24.18
CA ASN A 100 1.51 13.85 24.33
C ASN A 100 2.37 14.11 23.08
N PRO A 101 3.24 15.14 23.10
CA PRO A 101 4.10 15.50 21.96
C PRO A 101 5.08 14.40 21.52
N GLU A 102 5.53 13.54 22.43
CA GLU A 102 6.43 12.43 22.10
C GLU A 102 5.69 11.38 21.27
N LEU A 103 4.47 11.03 21.67
CA LEU A 103 3.60 10.12 20.90
C LEU A 103 3.26 10.70 19.53
N ALA A 104 3.03 12.01 19.43
CA ALA A 104 2.84 12.68 18.14
C ALA A 104 4.06 12.53 17.23
N GLY A 105 5.28 12.67 17.76
CA GLY A 105 6.52 12.47 17.00
C GLY A 105 6.72 11.03 16.52
N GLN A 106 6.39 10.05 17.36
CA GLN A 106 6.43 8.63 16.97
C GLN A 106 5.38 8.31 15.90
N ALA A 107 4.18 8.87 16.02
CA ALA A 107 3.12 8.72 15.04
C ALA A 107 3.50 9.29 13.67
N LEU A 108 4.11 10.48 13.64
CA LEU A 108 4.66 11.06 12.41
C LEU A 108 5.70 10.15 11.74
N THR A 109 6.58 9.57 12.55
CA THR A 109 7.59 8.62 12.04
C THR A 109 6.92 7.39 11.44
N TYR A 110 5.92 6.84 12.13
CA TYR A 110 5.16 5.70 11.65
C TYR A 110 4.42 5.99 10.34
N LEU A 111 3.82 7.19 10.19
CA LEU A 111 3.14 7.59 8.95
C LEU A 111 4.11 7.73 7.77
N ARG A 112 5.33 8.22 8.01
CA ARG A 112 6.40 8.29 6.99
C ARG A 112 6.90 6.89 6.59
N ASP A 113 7.02 5.99 7.56
CA ASP A 113 7.34 4.59 7.29
C ASP A 113 6.23 3.92 6.46
N PHE A 114 4.96 4.26 6.74
CA PHE A 114 3.82 3.78 5.95
C PHE A 114 3.82 4.36 4.52
N GLU A 115 4.13 5.65 4.33
CA GLU A 115 4.29 6.23 2.99
C GLU A 115 5.41 5.52 2.20
N THR A 116 6.52 5.18 2.89
CA THR A 116 7.61 4.39 2.30
C THR A 116 7.12 3.00 1.92
N ALA A 117 6.28 2.37 2.74
CA ALA A 117 5.66 1.09 2.41
C ALA A 117 4.74 1.17 1.18
N CYS A 118 3.98 2.26 1.02
CA CYS A 118 3.19 2.49 -0.20
C CYS A 118 4.08 2.55 -1.44
N ALA A 119 5.21 3.29 -1.39
CA ALA A 119 6.14 3.39 -2.50
C ALA A 119 6.79 2.05 -2.86
N ILE A 120 7.22 1.29 -1.85
CA ILE A 120 7.82 -0.05 -2.04
C ILE A 120 6.78 -0.99 -2.67
N SER A 121 5.56 -1.01 -2.17
CA SER A 121 4.51 -1.88 -2.72
C SER A 121 4.06 -1.48 -4.11
N ASN A 122 3.99 -0.18 -4.43
CA ASN A 122 3.67 0.27 -5.78
C ASN A 122 4.72 -0.22 -6.80
N TYR A 123 6.00 -0.06 -6.44
CA TYR A 123 7.11 -0.53 -7.28
C TYR A 123 7.08 -2.05 -7.48
N HIS A 124 6.92 -2.82 -6.41
CA HIS A 124 6.86 -4.29 -6.48
C HIS A 124 5.62 -4.80 -7.23
N LEU A 125 4.48 -4.12 -7.10
CA LEU A 125 3.30 -4.44 -7.89
C LEU A 125 3.56 -4.22 -9.37
N ARG A 126 4.31 -3.17 -9.72
CA ARG A 126 4.70 -2.90 -11.10
C ARG A 126 5.61 -4.00 -11.65
N LEU A 127 6.61 -4.43 -10.89
CA LEU A 127 7.46 -5.57 -11.27
C LEU A 127 6.65 -6.85 -11.51
N LEU A 128 5.68 -7.15 -10.65
CA LEU A 128 4.77 -8.29 -10.83
C LEU A 128 3.93 -8.17 -12.11
N ILE A 129 3.34 -7.00 -12.37
CA ILE A 129 2.55 -6.74 -13.59
C ILE A 129 3.39 -7.02 -14.84
N ASP A 130 4.62 -6.52 -14.85
CA ASP A 130 5.54 -6.66 -15.99
C ASP A 130 6.03 -8.11 -16.13
N ALA A 131 6.30 -8.81 -15.03
CA ALA A 131 6.71 -10.22 -15.03
C ALA A 131 5.60 -11.18 -15.53
N ILE A 132 4.34 -10.87 -15.21
CA ILE A 132 3.17 -11.62 -15.71
C ILE A 132 2.89 -11.27 -17.18
N GLY A 133 3.36 -10.12 -17.66
CA GLY A 133 3.16 -9.67 -19.04
C GLY A 133 1.77 -9.05 -19.27
N LEU A 134 1.15 -8.48 -18.23
CA LEU A 134 -0.12 -7.76 -18.39
C LEU A 134 0.13 -6.33 -18.87
N ASN A 135 -0.50 -5.97 -19.99
CA ASN A 135 -0.47 -4.59 -20.48
C ASN A 135 -1.53 -3.74 -19.75
N LEU A 136 -1.13 -3.15 -18.62
CA LEU A 136 -1.95 -2.25 -17.82
C LEU A 136 -1.56 -0.79 -18.05
N ALA A 137 -2.56 0.06 -18.23
CA ALA A 137 -2.37 1.50 -18.21
C ALA A 137 -1.86 1.91 -16.81
N ALA A 138 -0.65 2.45 -16.75
CA ALA A 138 -0.04 2.94 -15.53
C ALA A 138 -0.01 4.47 -15.50
N ARG A 139 0.06 5.02 -14.29
CA ARG A 139 0.21 6.46 -14.06
C ARG A 139 1.50 7.01 -14.67
N PHE A 140 2.56 6.21 -14.64
CA PHE A 140 3.87 6.53 -15.20
C PHE A 140 4.43 5.38 -16.04
N PRO A 141 5.31 5.66 -17.03
CA PRO A 141 6.11 4.64 -17.67
C PRO A 141 6.98 3.89 -16.66
N ILE A 142 7.27 2.61 -16.92
CA ILE A 142 8.12 1.76 -16.07
C ILE A 142 9.47 2.44 -15.75
N SER A 143 10.11 3.07 -16.73
CA SER A 143 11.40 3.77 -16.54
C SER A 143 11.34 4.90 -15.50
N VAL A 144 10.19 5.55 -15.36
CA VAL A 144 9.96 6.61 -14.36
C VAL A 144 9.74 6.00 -12.98
N GLU A 145 8.94 4.93 -12.86
CA GLU A 145 8.74 4.21 -11.59
C GLU A 145 10.06 3.66 -11.05
N HIS A 146 10.91 3.08 -11.91
CA HIS A 146 12.26 2.64 -11.52
C HIS A 146 13.15 3.81 -11.06
N SER A 147 13.05 4.96 -11.72
CA SER A 147 13.82 6.15 -11.33
C SER A 147 13.38 6.70 -9.97
N LEU A 148 12.07 6.74 -9.71
CA LEU A 148 11.49 7.15 -8.43
C LEU A 148 11.84 6.16 -7.30
N ALA A 149 11.75 4.86 -7.57
CA ALA A 149 12.16 3.81 -6.64
C ALA A 149 13.63 3.95 -6.28
N LYS A 150 14.51 4.12 -7.27
CA LYS A 150 15.95 4.32 -7.07
C LYS A 150 16.27 5.56 -6.23
N GLN A 151 15.57 6.68 -6.46
CA GLN A 151 15.74 7.90 -5.65
C GLN A 151 15.36 7.70 -4.19
N ARG A 152 14.44 6.77 -3.90
CA ARG A 152 14.01 6.38 -2.55
C ARG A 152 14.82 5.21 -1.97
N GLY A 153 15.85 4.73 -2.67
CA GLY A 153 16.64 3.58 -2.23
C GLY A 153 15.88 2.25 -2.27
N ILE A 154 14.85 2.16 -3.12
CA ILE A 154 14.03 0.97 -3.31
C ILE A 154 14.55 0.22 -4.54
N ASP A 155 14.78 -1.08 -4.38
CA ASP A 155 15.15 -2.02 -5.43
C ASP A 155 14.26 -3.28 -5.39
N ALA A 156 14.54 -4.23 -6.29
CA ALA A 156 13.76 -5.47 -6.41
C ALA A 156 13.95 -6.44 -5.23
N ASP A 157 14.98 -6.23 -4.40
CA ASP A 157 15.30 -7.08 -3.24
C ASP A 157 14.82 -6.44 -1.92
N THR A 158 14.25 -5.24 -1.98
CA THR A 158 13.80 -4.49 -0.82
C THR A 158 12.62 -5.20 -0.15
N VAL A 159 12.74 -5.50 1.15
CA VAL A 159 11.71 -6.23 1.90
C VAL A 159 10.97 -5.32 2.88
N LEU A 160 9.63 -5.38 2.83
CA LEU A 160 8.77 -4.76 3.83
C LEU A 160 8.53 -5.69 5.01
N THR A 161 8.64 -5.15 6.21
CA THR A 161 8.23 -5.83 7.45
C THR A 161 7.08 -5.10 8.09
N PHE A 162 6.02 -5.82 8.45
CA PHE A 162 4.94 -5.24 9.25
C PHE A 162 5.44 -4.90 10.66
N ARG A 163 5.23 -3.66 11.09
CA ARG A 163 5.40 -3.22 12.48
C ARG A 163 4.11 -2.54 12.92
N SER A 164 3.61 -2.86 14.11
CA SER A 164 2.48 -2.14 14.70
C SER A 164 2.97 -0.91 15.44
N PHE A 165 2.24 0.20 15.36
CA PHE A 165 2.40 1.28 16.32
C PHE A 165 1.94 0.81 17.70
N LYS A 166 2.65 1.18 18.76
CA LYS A 166 2.25 0.91 20.14
C LYS A 166 2.60 2.15 20.95
N ALA A 167 1.59 2.85 21.43
CA ALA A 167 1.78 4.08 22.21
C ALA A 167 2.61 3.86 23.50
N ASN A 168 2.74 2.62 23.97
CA ASN A 168 3.38 2.27 25.25
C ASN A 168 4.57 1.30 25.12
N ALA A 169 5.14 1.13 23.91
CA ALA A 169 6.24 0.17 23.68
C ALA A 169 7.62 0.83 23.67
#